data_AF-A0A9D8PNZ7-F1
#
_entry.id   AF-A0A9D8PNZ7-F1
#
_cell.length_a   1.000
_cell.length_b   1.000
_cell.length_c   1.000
_cell.angle_alpha   90.00
_cell.angle_beta   90.00
_cell.angle_gamma   90.00
#
_symmetry.space_group_name_H-M   'P 1'
#
loop_
_entity.id
_entity.type
_entity.pdbx_description
1 polymer ?
#
loop_
_entity_poly.entity_id
_entity_poly.type
_entity_poly.pdbx_seq_one_letter_code
_entity_poly.pdbx_strand_id
1 'polypeptide(L)'
;MATNKTVTFPNGFKLVSDKEIVGRDEETIQCEVQPNGTVKLIDKGYEGSILRRDGLIRYKNGLVESRDGSIRYQNGYKLILGKRAVRLPEGLFILGVKTKTDGSVEFPNGFVLKTDGSLKLTDGYKLDKDGELLEVSGGKNEESIGVLADLSKRIKKRDNALIFPVCTVRLSDKLIQERVKVTLDTISGEMSIKQKGLFAGLGFTEKAVVFVVVIIVLILIAIMLIDRLEKGGASIYQHRKDIFAVIKDFRESLEKNSSEISDIKEKLKKRGISFESQMEEEGREGITAGDSRLLKKRDDR
;
A
#
# COMPACT_ATOMS: atom_id res chain seq x y z
N MET A 1 4.00 46.69 -47.24
CA MET A 1 4.66 45.63 -46.42
C MET A 1 3.65 45.18 -45.38
N ALA A 2 3.13 43.96 -45.50
CA ALA A 2 2.30 43.40 -44.44
C ALA A 2 3.21 43.11 -43.23
N THR A 3 3.01 43.81 -42.12
CA THR A 3 3.68 43.47 -40.86
C THR A 3 3.15 42.12 -40.42
N ASN A 4 3.96 41.06 -40.56
CA ASN A 4 3.64 39.75 -39.98
C ASN A 4 3.55 39.92 -38.46
N LYS A 5 2.32 40.08 -37.96
CA LYS A 5 2.06 40.13 -36.53
C LYS A 5 2.14 38.72 -36.00
N THR A 6 3.23 38.41 -35.30
CA THR A 6 3.34 37.16 -34.55
C THR A 6 2.29 37.16 -33.43
N VAL A 7 1.39 36.18 -33.44
CA VAL A 7 0.40 36.00 -32.36
C VAL A 7 0.95 34.96 -31.39
N THR A 8 1.18 35.35 -30.13
CA THR A 8 1.63 34.42 -29.09
C THR A 8 0.43 33.89 -28.31
N PHE A 9 0.27 32.57 -28.28
CA PHE A 9 -0.77 31.90 -27.51
C PHE A 9 -0.37 31.76 -26.05
N PRO A 10 -1.33 31.69 -25.11
CA PRO A 10 -1.02 31.61 -23.68
C PRO A 10 -0.28 30.33 -23.24
N ASN A 11 -0.29 29.28 -24.06
CA ASN A 11 0.45 28.03 -23.84
C ASN A 11 1.86 28.04 -24.45
N GLY A 12 2.33 29.18 -24.97
CA GLY A 12 3.68 29.38 -25.49
C GLY A 12 3.85 29.19 -26.99
N PHE A 13 2.83 28.69 -27.72
CA PHE A 13 2.89 28.60 -29.17
C PHE A 13 2.90 30.00 -29.81
N LYS A 14 3.54 30.16 -30.97
CA LYS A 14 3.62 31.43 -31.70
C LYS A 14 3.18 31.25 -33.15
N LEU A 15 2.05 31.85 -33.54
CA LEU A 15 1.61 31.87 -34.94
C LEU A 15 2.50 32.83 -35.72
N VAL A 16 3.29 32.30 -36.66
CA VAL A 16 4.22 33.07 -37.49
C VAL A 16 3.55 33.46 -38.81
N SER A 17 2.75 32.57 -39.38
CA SER A 17 1.94 32.80 -40.57
C SER A 17 0.67 31.96 -40.55
N ASP A 18 -0.21 32.12 -41.54
CA ASP A 18 -1.44 31.31 -41.67
C ASP A 18 -1.16 29.81 -41.90
N LYS A 19 0.10 29.45 -42.21
CA LYS A 19 0.55 28.09 -42.48
C LYS A 19 1.55 27.55 -41.46
N GLU A 20 2.08 28.40 -40.59
CA GLU A 20 3.17 28.02 -39.69
C GLU A 20 2.98 28.56 -38.28
N ILE A 21 3.12 27.64 -37.32
CA ILE A 21 3.16 27.94 -35.89
C ILE A 21 4.44 27.38 -35.30
N VAL A 22 5.10 28.13 -34.42
CA VAL A 22 6.28 27.69 -33.69
C VAL A 22 5.82 27.15 -32.34
N GLY A 23 6.16 25.89 -32.07
CA GLY A 23 5.88 25.18 -30.82
C GLY A 23 6.73 25.69 -29.66
N ARG A 24 6.54 25.06 -28.49
CA ARG A 24 7.26 25.42 -27.26
C ARG A 24 8.77 25.16 -27.35
N ASP A 25 9.14 24.10 -28.06
CA ASP A 25 10.54 23.69 -28.25
C ASP A 25 11.16 24.35 -29.50
N GLU A 26 10.64 25.52 -29.90
CA GLU A 26 11.03 26.26 -31.10
C GLU A 26 10.86 25.50 -32.43
N GLU A 27 10.13 24.38 -32.41
CA GLU A 27 9.84 23.61 -33.62
C GLU A 27 8.78 24.29 -34.49
N THR A 28 9.03 24.40 -35.79
CA THR A 28 8.00 24.84 -36.75
C THR A 28 7.03 23.70 -37.03
N ILE A 29 5.73 23.96 -36.89
CA ILE A 29 4.62 23.03 -37.14
C ILE A 29 3.74 23.64 -38.23
N GLN A 30 3.39 22.82 -39.24
CA GLN A 30 2.45 23.24 -40.28
C GLN A 30 1.04 23.32 -39.71
N CYS A 31 0.31 24.38 -40.06
CA CYS A 31 -1.03 24.63 -39.55
C CYS A 31 -1.97 25.25 -40.59
N GLU A 32 -3.25 25.31 -40.24
CA GLU A 32 -4.29 26.01 -41.01
C GLU A 32 -5.14 26.83 -40.03
N VAL A 33 -5.17 28.15 -40.23
CA VAL A 33 -6.00 29.06 -39.42
C VAL A 33 -7.44 29.05 -39.95
N GLN A 34 -8.38 28.63 -39.11
CA GLN A 34 -9.80 28.58 -39.46
C GLN A 34 -10.48 29.96 -39.28
N PRO A 35 -11.61 30.22 -39.98
CA PRO A 35 -12.35 31.50 -39.87
C PRO A 35 -12.83 31.83 -38.46
N ASN A 36 -13.07 30.80 -37.62
CA ASN A 36 -13.44 30.95 -36.21
C ASN A 36 -12.25 31.35 -35.30
N GLY A 37 -11.04 31.49 -35.85
CA GLY A 37 -9.81 31.85 -35.14
C GLY A 37 -9.11 30.69 -34.44
N THR A 38 -9.54 29.45 -34.63
CA THR A 38 -8.79 28.26 -34.19
C THR A 38 -7.71 27.89 -35.21
N VAL A 39 -6.67 27.20 -34.75
CA VAL A 39 -5.56 26.75 -35.58
C VAL A 39 -5.56 25.23 -35.63
N LYS A 40 -5.74 24.64 -36.80
CA LYS A 40 -5.64 23.20 -37.03
C LYS A 40 -4.18 22.84 -37.29
N LEU A 41 -3.62 21.92 -36.53
CA LEU A 41 -2.24 21.47 -36.66
C LEU A 41 -2.17 20.25 -37.61
N ILE A 42 -1.17 20.22 -38.49
CA ILE A 42 -1.13 19.30 -39.63
C ILE A 42 0.05 18.32 -39.54
N ASP A 43 1.09 18.59 -38.74
CA ASP A 43 2.32 17.79 -38.73
C ASP A 43 2.87 17.53 -37.31
N LYS A 44 3.96 16.76 -37.22
CA LYS A 44 4.79 16.53 -36.03
C LYS A 44 4.05 15.96 -34.83
N GLY A 45 3.16 15.00 -35.07
CA GLY A 45 2.38 14.35 -34.01
C GLY A 45 1.20 15.18 -33.51
N TYR A 46 0.97 16.37 -34.06
CA TYR A 46 -0.22 17.18 -33.79
C TYR A 46 -1.29 17.05 -34.87
N GLU A 47 -1.14 16.16 -35.84
CA GLU A 47 -2.04 16.04 -36.99
C GLU A 47 -3.52 15.90 -36.57
N GLY A 48 -4.34 16.86 -37.02
CA GLY A 48 -5.76 16.93 -36.71
C GLY A 48 -6.08 17.52 -35.33
N SER A 49 -5.07 17.98 -34.59
CA SER A 49 -5.26 18.71 -33.33
C SER A 49 -5.71 20.15 -33.58
N ILE A 50 -6.49 20.70 -32.65
CA ILE A 50 -7.03 22.06 -32.74
C ILE A 50 -6.48 22.88 -31.58
N LEU A 51 -5.76 23.95 -31.89
CA LEU A 51 -5.32 24.97 -30.94
C LEU A 51 -6.31 26.14 -30.93
N ARG A 52 -6.83 26.47 -29.76
CA ARG A 52 -7.73 27.60 -29.53
C ARG A 52 -6.97 28.83 -29.06
N ARG A 53 -7.58 30.01 -29.25
CA ARG A 53 -6.99 31.31 -28.83
C ARG A 53 -6.69 31.41 -27.33
N ASP A 54 -7.40 30.65 -26.50
CA ASP A 54 -7.17 30.57 -25.05
C ASP A 54 -5.94 29.70 -24.67
N GLY A 55 -5.28 29.08 -25.65
CA GLY A 55 -4.15 28.18 -25.44
C GLY A 55 -4.54 26.73 -25.18
N LEU A 56 -5.82 26.38 -25.31
CA LEU A 56 -6.27 24.99 -25.19
C LEU A 56 -5.98 24.23 -26.49
N ILE A 57 -5.35 23.07 -26.38
CA ILE A 57 -5.12 22.14 -27.49
C ILE A 57 -6.04 20.94 -27.31
N ARG A 58 -6.84 20.63 -28.33
CA ARG A 58 -7.61 19.38 -28.41
C ARG A 58 -6.97 18.46 -29.44
N TYR A 59 -6.41 17.35 -28.99
CA TYR A 59 -5.80 16.37 -29.86
C TYR A 59 -6.85 15.52 -30.57
N LYS A 60 -6.47 14.91 -31.71
CA LYS A 60 -7.34 14.02 -32.50
C LYS A 60 -7.85 12.82 -31.69
N ASN A 61 -7.05 12.32 -30.75
CA ASN A 61 -7.44 11.24 -29.82
C ASN A 61 -8.32 11.73 -28.65
N GLY A 62 -8.76 12.99 -28.66
CA GLY A 62 -9.63 13.57 -27.63
C GLY A 62 -8.92 13.99 -26.34
N LEU A 63 -7.59 13.89 -26.26
CA LEU A 63 -6.84 14.54 -25.18
C LEU A 63 -7.03 16.05 -25.25
N VAL A 64 -7.06 16.69 -24.09
CA VAL A 64 -7.15 18.15 -23.98
C VAL A 64 -6.00 18.66 -23.15
N GLU A 65 -5.08 19.41 -23.76
CA GLU A 65 -4.06 20.17 -23.04
C GLU A 65 -4.60 21.57 -22.74
N SER A 66 -4.59 21.93 -21.45
CA SER A 66 -5.01 23.22 -20.95
C SER A 66 -3.86 24.22 -20.97
N ARG A 67 -4.19 25.51 -20.84
CA ARG A 67 -3.21 26.61 -20.79
C ARG A 67 -2.10 26.44 -19.74
N ASP A 68 -2.39 25.77 -18.62
CA ASP A 68 -1.42 25.47 -17.56
C ASP A 68 -0.49 24.29 -17.88
N GLY A 69 -0.54 23.76 -19.11
CA GLY A 69 0.18 22.56 -19.52
C GLY A 69 -0.39 21.27 -18.92
N SER A 70 -1.59 21.31 -18.34
CA SER A 70 -2.24 20.10 -17.84
C SER A 70 -2.98 19.35 -18.95
N ILE A 71 -2.78 18.04 -19.02
CA ILE A 71 -3.43 17.17 -20.00
C ILE A 71 -4.60 16.44 -19.33
N ARG A 72 -5.79 16.56 -19.91
CA ARG A 72 -6.98 15.79 -19.50
C ARG A 72 -7.20 14.65 -20.48
N TYR A 73 -7.27 13.44 -19.94
CA TYR A 73 -7.61 12.21 -20.65
C TYR A 73 -9.13 12.03 -20.71
N GLN A 74 -9.61 11.27 -21.71
CA GLN A 74 -11.05 11.00 -21.87
C GLN A 74 -11.65 10.27 -20.66
N ASN A 75 -10.86 9.44 -19.98
CA ASN A 75 -11.23 8.74 -18.75
C ASN A 75 -11.24 9.65 -17.50
N GLY A 76 -11.09 10.97 -17.67
CA GLY A 76 -11.17 11.96 -16.59
C GLY A 76 -9.86 12.22 -15.84
N TYR A 77 -8.77 11.52 -16.19
CA TYR A 77 -7.47 11.71 -15.55
C TYR A 77 -6.89 13.07 -15.96
N LYS A 78 -6.25 13.78 -15.03
CA LYS A 78 -5.59 15.07 -15.28
C LYS A 78 -4.11 14.98 -14.94
N LEU A 79 -3.24 14.96 -15.95
CA LEU A 79 -1.80 15.06 -15.79
C LEU A 79 -1.38 16.53 -15.65
N ILE A 80 -0.57 16.85 -14.65
CA ILE A 80 -0.04 18.20 -14.41
C ILE A 80 1.47 18.13 -14.67
N LEU A 81 1.87 18.47 -15.90
CA LEU A 81 3.25 18.33 -16.37
C LEU A 81 4.26 19.07 -15.49
N GLY A 82 3.95 20.29 -15.06
CA GLY A 82 4.84 21.10 -14.24
C GLY A 82 5.16 20.54 -12.84
N LYS A 83 4.37 19.59 -12.34
CA LYS A 83 4.56 18.98 -11.01
C LYS A 83 4.93 17.49 -11.07
N ARG A 84 5.09 16.91 -12.27
CA ARG A 84 5.24 15.45 -12.45
C ARG A 84 4.18 14.69 -11.65
N ALA A 85 2.94 15.16 -11.72
CA ALA A 85 1.84 14.66 -10.91
C ALA A 85 0.64 14.27 -11.79
N VAL A 86 0.04 13.11 -11.54
CA VAL A 86 -1.26 12.71 -12.11
C VAL A 86 -2.33 12.90 -11.05
N ARG A 87 -3.37 13.65 -11.35
CA ARG A 87 -4.60 13.72 -10.56
C ARG A 87 -5.62 12.74 -11.12
N LEU A 88 -6.02 11.77 -10.32
CA LEU A 88 -7.09 10.83 -10.62
C LEU A 88 -8.47 11.55 -10.60
N PRO A 89 -9.50 10.98 -11.25
CA PRO A 89 -10.86 11.51 -11.18
C PRO A 89 -11.36 11.73 -9.75
N GLU A 90 -10.96 10.86 -8.82
CA GLU A 90 -11.32 10.94 -7.39
C GLU A 90 -10.50 11.99 -6.61
N GLY A 91 -9.59 12.71 -7.27
CA GLY A 91 -8.80 13.77 -6.66
C GLY A 91 -7.49 13.31 -6.01
N LEU A 92 -7.17 12.01 -6.03
CA LEU A 92 -5.86 11.49 -5.59
C LEU A 92 -4.74 11.99 -6.51
N PHE A 93 -3.59 12.35 -5.93
CA PHE A 93 -2.40 12.75 -6.68
C PHE A 93 -1.31 11.67 -6.60
N ILE A 94 -0.78 11.28 -7.76
CA ILE A 94 0.39 10.40 -7.86
C ILE A 94 1.57 11.25 -8.31
N LEU A 95 2.58 11.38 -7.44
CA LEU A 95 3.80 12.14 -7.69
C LEU A 95 4.88 11.28 -8.35
N GLY A 96 5.82 11.94 -9.03
CA GLY A 96 7.00 11.27 -9.60
C GLY A 96 6.73 10.57 -10.93
N VAL A 97 5.64 10.90 -11.61
CA VAL A 97 5.35 10.33 -12.93
C VAL A 97 6.28 10.90 -14.01
N LYS A 98 6.66 10.08 -14.98
CA LYS A 98 7.41 10.48 -16.18
C LYS A 98 6.51 10.37 -17.40
N THR A 99 6.43 11.43 -18.20
CA THR A 99 5.69 11.41 -19.47
C THR A 99 6.66 11.10 -20.59
N LYS A 100 6.32 10.14 -21.47
CA LYS A 100 7.10 9.78 -22.66
C LYS A 100 6.63 10.60 -23.86
N THR A 101 7.46 10.62 -24.90
CA THR A 101 7.20 11.34 -26.15
C THR A 101 5.94 10.84 -26.89
N ASP A 102 5.55 9.58 -26.68
CA ASP A 102 4.32 9.00 -27.22
C ASP A 102 3.06 9.35 -26.40
N GLY A 103 3.20 10.20 -25.36
CA GLY A 103 2.13 10.61 -24.46
C GLY A 103 1.79 9.59 -23.35
N SER A 104 2.50 8.46 -23.30
CA SER A 104 2.36 7.50 -22.21
C SER A 104 2.93 8.05 -20.90
N VAL A 105 2.40 7.58 -19.78
CA VAL A 105 2.78 8.00 -18.43
C VAL A 105 3.34 6.80 -17.68
N GLU A 106 4.60 6.91 -17.28
CA GLU A 106 5.29 5.94 -16.44
C GLU A 106 5.21 6.36 -14.97
N PHE A 107 4.71 5.46 -14.13
CA PHE A 107 4.55 5.65 -12.70
C PHE A 107 5.84 5.23 -11.95
N PRO A 108 6.06 5.74 -10.71
CA PRO A 108 7.26 5.38 -9.93
C PRO A 108 7.45 3.89 -9.68
N ASN A 109 6.35 3.14 -9.66
CA ASN A 109 6.37 1.68 -9.51
C ASN A 109 6.58 0.93 -10.85
N GLY A 110 6.87 1.65 -11.93
CA GLY A 110 7.18 1.12 -13.26
C GLY A 110 5.96 0.79 -14.12
N PHE A 111 4.73 1.05 -13.66
CA PHE A 111 3.55 0.93 -14.52
C PHE A 111 3.58 1.97 -15.64
N VAL A 112 3.09 1.61 -16.82
CA VAL A 112 2.99 2.52 -17.96
C VAL A 112 1.55 2.59 -18.45
N LEU A 113 0.91 3.74 -18.30
CA LEU A 113 -0.40 4.04 -18.87
C LEU A 113 -0.21 4.65 -20.26
N LYS A 114 -0.71 3.98 -21.29
CA LYS A 114 -0.66 4.45 -22.67
C LYS A 114 -1.78 5.45 -22.98
N THR A 115 -1.63 6.16 -24.09
CA THR A 115 -2.60 7.16 -24.57
C THR A 115 -3.94 6.56 -25.00
N ASP A 116 -3.98 5.29 -25.35
CA ASP A 116 -5.19 4.53 -25.65
C ASP A 116 -5.94 4.05 -24.39
N GLY A 117 -5.38 4.31 -23.19
CA GLY A 117 -5.92 3.88 -21.91
C GLY A 117 -5.42 2.50 -21.44
N SER A 118 -4.66 1.77 -22.26
CA SER A 118 -4.08 0.49 -21.86
C SER A 118 -2.98 0.66 -20.82
N LEU A 119 -2.83 -0.32 -19.93
CA LEU A 119 -1.85 -0.32 -18.85
C LEU A 119 -0.85 -1.46 -19.03
N LYS A 120 0.44 -1.14 -19.06
CA LYS A 120 1.51 -2.14 -18.98
C LYS A 120 2.04 -2.20 -17.55
N LEU A 121 1.99 -3.38 -16.96
CA LEU A 121 2.50 -3.66 -15.63
C LEU A 121 3.98 -4.06 -15.69
N THR A 122 4.71 -3.91 -14.59
CA THR A 122 6.15 -4.19 -14.49
C THR A 122 6.50 -5.66 -14.66
N ASP A 123 5.58 -6.54 -14.30
CA ASP A 123 5.62 -7.99 -14.48
C ASP A 123 5.30 -8.42 -15.93
N GLY A 124 5.13 -7.48 -16.86
CA GLY A 124 4.96 -7.76 -18.29
C GLY A 124 3.50 -7.99 -18.72
N TYR A 125 2.54 -7.80 -17.82
CA TYR A 125 1.12 -7.91 -18.17
C TYR A 125 0.65 -6.63 -18.88
N LYS A 126 -0.24 -6.80 -19.86
CA LYS A 126 -0.91 -5.69 -20.55
C LYS A 126 -2.42 -5.77 -20.33
N LEU A 127 -3.00 -4.71 -19.80
CA LEU A 127 -4.45 -4.54 -19.68
C LEU A 127 -4.92 -3.54 -20.74
N ASP A 128 -6.09 -3.78 -21.34
CA ASP A 128 -6.74 -2.80 -22.20
C ASP A 128 -7.36 -1.64 -21.40
N LYS A 129 -8.08 -0.76 -22.09
CA LYS A 129 -8.80 0.38 -21.51
C LYS A 129 -10.05 0.02 -20.70
N ASP A 130 -10.49 -1.24 -20.72
CA ASP A 130 -11.63 -1.77 -19.98
C ASP A 130 -11.20 -2.71 -18.82
N GLY A 131 -9.91 -3.03 -18.74
CA GLY A 131 -9.27 -3.78 -17.66
C GLY A 131 -9.10 -5.25 -18.02
N GLU A 132 -9.27 -5.60 -19.28
CA GLU A 132 -9.12 -6.95 -19.80
C GLU A 132 -7.66 -7.23 -20.12
N LEU A 133 -7.24 -8.46 -19.80
CA LEU A 133 -5.88 -8.90 -20.02
C LEU A 133 -5.65 -9.15 -21.52
N LEU A 134 -4.78 -8.35 -22.14
CA LEU A 134 -4.40 -8.45 -23.54
C LEU A 134 -3.23 -9.42 -23.77
N GLU A 135 -2.23 -9.38 -22.89
CA GLU A 135 -0.98 -10.11 -23.09
C GLU A 135 -0.28 -10.38 -21.75
N VAL A 136 0.37 -11.54 -21.67
CA VAL A 136 1.23 -11.94 -20.55
C VAL A 136 2.62 -12.19 -21.11
N SER A 137 3.54 -11.25 -20.91
CA SER A 137 4.92 -11.39 -21.39
C SER A 137 5.93 -11.55 -20.25
N GLY A 138 5.50 -12.05 -19.08
CA GLY A 138 6.35 -12.32 -17.92
C GLY A 138 6.13 -13.74 -17.40
N GLY A 139 7.19 -14.54 -17.34
CA GLY A 139 7.10 -15.96 -17.06
C GLY A 139 6.69 -16.32 -15.63
N LYS A 140 5.98 -17.46 -15.55
CA LYS A 140 5.82 -18.38 -14.40
C LYS A 140 5.00 -17.86 -13.20
N ASN A 141 3.70 -17.67 -13.37
CA ASN A 141 2.70 -18.07 -12.35
C ASN A 141 1.28 -17.95 -12.92
N GLU A 142 0.81 -19.00 -13.61
CA GLU A 142 -0.55 -19.10 -14.17
C GLU A 142 -1.65 -18.89 -13.12
N GLU A 143 -1.39 -19.23 -11.85
CA GLU A 143 -2.32 -18.99 -10.74
C GLU A 143 -2.60 -17.50 -10.48
N SER A 144 -1.60 -16.64 -10.67
CA SER A 144 -1.78 -15.19 -10.50
C SER A 144 -2.64 -14.59 -11.62
N ILE A 145 -2.62 -15.23 -12.79
CA ILE A 145 -3.38 -14.83 -13.99
C ILE A 145 -4.88 -15.06 -13.76
N GLY A 146 -5.25 -16.22 -13.20
CA GLY A 146 -6.64 -16.55 -12.88
C GLY A 146 -7.26 -15.59 -11.86
N VAL A 147 -6.50 -15.24 -10.83
CA VAL A 147 -6.95 -14.31 -9.77
C VAL A 147 -7.13 -12.89 -10.32
N LEU A 148 -6.21 -12.39 -11.15
CA LEU A 148 -6.31 -11.06 -11.75
C LEU A 148 -7.47 -10.96 -12.76
N ALA A 149 -7.67 -11.99 -13.58
CA ALA A 149 -8.78 -12.05 -14.53
C ALA A 149 -10.14 -12.14 -13.83
N ASP A 150 -10.25 -12.94 -12.77
CA ASP A 150 -11.48 -13.05 -11.99
C ASP A 150 -11.78 -11.76 -11.19
N LEU A 151 -10.74 -11.09 -10.68
CA LEU A 151 -10.86 -9.78 -10.04
C LEU A 151 -11.34 -8.70 -11.01
N SER A 152 -10.78 -8.64 -12.21
CA SER A 152 -11.23 -7.71 -13.26
C SER A 152 -12.72 -7.91 -13.60
N LYS A 153 -13.15 -9.17 -13.78
CA LYS A 153 -14.56 -9.52 -14.00
C LYS A 153 -15.46 -9.11 -12.82
N ARG A 154 -15.01 -9.29 -11.58
CA ARG A 154 -15.77 -8.91 -10.38
C ARG A 154 -15.88 -7.40 -10.20
N ILE A 155 -14.87 -6.63 -10.60
CA ILE A 155 -14.88 -5.16 -10.55
C ILE A 155 -15.87 -4.60 -11.58
N LYS A 156 -15.88 -5.10 -12.82
CA LYS A 156 -16.88 -4.71 -13.85
C LYS A 156 -18.32 -4.92 -13.40
N LYS A 157 -18.58 -5.91 -12.54
CA LYS A 157 -19.94 -6.25 -12.09
C LYS A 157 -20.48 -5.35 -10.97
N ARG A 158 -19.61 -4.66 -10.22
CA ARG A 158 -20.04 -3.92 -9.01
C ARG A 158 -20.29 -2.44 -9.25
N ASP A 159 -19.54 -1.78 -10.12
CA ASP A 159 -19.68 -0.35 -10.35
C ASP A 159 -19.42 -0.03 -11.83
N ASN A 160 -20.36 0.66 -12.49
CA ASN A 160 -20.15 1.24 -13.83
C ASN A 160 -19.10 2.39 -13.83
N ALA A 161 -18.26 2.47 -12.80
CA ALA A 161 -17.13 3.37 -12.71
C ALA A 161 -15.85 2.57 -13.04
N LEU A 162 -15.19 2.93 -14.15
CA LEU A 162 -13.87 2.42 -14.53
C LEU A 162 -12.84 2.73 -13.42
N ILE A 163 -12.69 1.81 -12.46
CA ILE A 163 -11.62 1.83 -11.47
C ILE A 163 -10.49 0.95 -12.01
N PHE A 164 -9.56 1.56 -12.74
CA PHE A 164 -8.27 0.95 -13.06
C PHE A 164 -7.35 0.90 -11.84
N PRO A 165 -6.41 -0.05 -11.76
CA PRO A 165 -6.04 -0.71 -10.52
C PRO A 165 -5.15 0.16 -9.63
N VAL A 166 -5.78 1.02 -8.85
CA VAL A 166 -5.31 1.36 -7.49
C VAL A 166 -5.77 0.28 -6.49
N CYS A 167 -6.57 -0.69 -6.94
CA CYS A 167 -7.10 -1.79 -6.14
C CYS A 167 -6.10 -2.90 -5.83
N THR A 168 -4.92 -2.98 -6.46
CA THR A 168 -3.90 -3.95 -6.05
C THR A 168 -3.37 -3.66 -4.64
N VAL A 169 -3.35 -2.39 -4.21
CA VAL A 169 -2.99 -2.03 -2.82
C VAL A 169 -4.19 -2.21 -1.90
N ARG A 170 -5.40 -1.79 -2.30
CA ARG A 170 -6.59 -1.86 -1.44
C ARG A 170 -7.13 -3.29 -1.22
N LEU A 171 -6.99 -4.19 -2.20
CA LEU A 171 -7.48 -5.57 -2.10
C LEU A 171 -6.47 -6.50 -1.44
N SER A 172 -5.16 -6.27 -1.61
CA SER A 172 -4.15 -6.93 -0.76
C SER A 172 -4.38 -6.57 0.69
N ASP A 173 -4.72 -5.31 0.99
CA ASP A 173 -4.98 -4.87 2.37
C ASP A 173 -6.19 -5.57 2.98
N LYS A 174 -7.29 -5.74 2.24
CA LYS A 174 -8.47 -6.45 2.76
C LYS A 174 -8.26 -7.96 2.90
N LEU A 175 -7.56 -8.60 1.96
CA LEU A 175 -7.19 -10.02 2.06
C LEU A 175 -6.15 -10.26 3.15
N ILE A 176 -5.20 -9.35 3.36
CA ILE A 176 -4.23 -9.38 4.45
C ILE A 176 -4.96 -9.13 5.76
N GLN A 177 -5.87 -8.17 5.85
CA GLN A 177 -6.68 -7.93 7.05
C GLN A 177 -7.59 -9.12 7.36
N GLU A 178 -8.26 -9.73 6.39
CA GLU A 178 -9.08 -10.93 6.60
C GLU A 178 -8.22 -12.13 6.99
N ARG A 179 -7.05 -12.33 6.36
CA ARG A 179 -6.13 -13.43 6.74
C ARG A 179 -5.53 -13.19 8.12
N VAL A 180 -5.06 -11.99 8.43
CA VAL A 180 -4.53 -11.61 9.75
C VAL A 180 -5.61 -11.75 10.80
N LYS A 181 -6.84 -11.30 10.53
CA LYS A 181 -7.97 -11.45 11.45
C LYS A 181 -8.32 -12.92 11.67
N VAL A 182 -8.43 -13.74 10.62
CA VAL A 182 -8.67 -15.18 10.74
C VAL A 182 -7.54 -15.85 11.51
N THR A 183 -6.28 -15.50 11.26
CA THR A 183 -5.13 -16.04 12.00
C THR A 183 -5.15 -15.61 13.46
N LEU A 184 -5.47 -14.36 13.77
CA LEU A 184 -5.59 -13.85 15.15
C LEU A 184 -6.78 -14.46 15.89
N ASP A 185 -7.94 -14.60 15.24
CA ASP A 185 -9.14 -15.24 15.80
C ASP A 185 -8.90 -16.74 16.01
N THR A 186 -8.15 -17.40 15.10
CA THR A 186 -7.74 -18.81 15.25
C THR A 186 -6.74 -18.96 16.40
N ILE A 187 -5.73 -18.09 16.50
CA ILE A 187 -4.76 -18.08 17.60
C ILE A 187 -5.48 -17.78 18.92
N SER A 188 -6.40 -16.82 18.96
CA SER A 188 -7.20 -16.46 20.12
C SER A 188 -8.12 -17.60 20.56
N GLY A 189 -8.84 -18.22 19.62
CA GLY A 189 -9.72 -19.36 19.86
C GLY A 189 -8.95 -20.60 20.32
N GLU A 190 -7.84 -20.94 19.66
CA GLU A 190 -6.99 -22.07 20.07
C GLU A 190 -6.32 -21.82 21.42
N MET A 191 -5.84 -20.61 21.70
CA MET A 191 -5.31 -20.26 23.01
C MET A 191 -6.40 -20.32 24.09
N SER A 192 -7.62 -19.86 23.82
CA SER A 192 -8.74 -19.93 24.77
C SER A 192 -9.19 -21.36 25.06
N ILE A 193 -9.16 -22.25 24.06
CA ILE A 193 -9.61 -23.65 24.20
C ILE A 193 -8.51 -24.49 24.88
N LYS A 194 -7.23 -24.28 24.52
CA LYS A 194 -6.10 -25.00 25.13
C LYS A 194 -5.74 -24.49 26.52
N GLN A 195 -6.00 -23.22 26.84
CA GLN A 195 -5.68 -22.66 28.17
C GLN A 195 -6.39 -23.37 29.33
N LYS A 196 -7.60 -23.89 29.12
CA LYS A 196 -8.36 -24.59 30.17
C LYS A 196 -7.76 -25.94 30.56
N GLY A 197 -6.97 -26.58 29.70
CA GLY A 197 -6.31 -27.86 29.97
C GLY A 197 -4.80 -27.77 30.16
N LEU A 198 -4.11 -26.91 29.39
CA LEU A 198 -2.65 -26.87 29.37
C LEU A 198 -2.03 -26.26 30.65
N PHE A 199 -2.80 -25.47 31.39
CA PHE A 199 -2.36 -24.80 32.63
C PHE A 199 -2.95 -25.41 33.89
N ALA A 200 -3.70 -26.52 33.76
CA ALA A 200 -4.20 -27.29 34.89
C ALA A 200 -3.06 -28.18 35.42
N GLY A 201 -2.24 -27.63 36.33
CA GLY A 201 -1.13 -28.37 36.96
C GLY A 201 0.14 -27.54 37.12
N LEU A 202 0.29 -26.46 36.34
CA LEU A 202 1.43 -25.55 36.48
C LEU A 202 1.27 -24.67 37.73
N GLY A 203 2.36 -24.50 38.48
CA GLY A 203 2.45 -23.58 39.60
C GLY A 203 2.31 -22.11 39.15
N PHE A 204 2.01 -21.22 40.08
CA PHE A 204 1.83 -19.79 39.77
C PHE A 204 3.08 -19.17 39.11
N THR A 205 4.26 -19.58 39.56
CA THR A 205 5.57 -19.20 39.02
C THR A 205 5.74 -19.62 37.56
N GLU A 206 5.38 -20.85 37.22
CA GLU A 206 5.51 -21.38 35.86
C GLU A 206 4.55 -20.67 34.89
N LYS A 207 3.33 -20.36 35.35
CA LYS A 207 2.37 -19.57 34.57
C LYS A 207 2.89 -18.16 34.29
N ALA A 208 3.53 -17.52 35.27
CA ALA A 208 4.11 -16.20 35.09
C ALA A 208 5.26 -16.22 34.06
N VAL A 209 6.12 -17.23 34.09
CA VAL A 209 7.21 -17.38 33.11
C VAL A 209 6.66 -17.59 31.70
N VAL A 210 5.69 -18.49 31.52
CA VAL A 210 5.06 -18.72 30.21
C VAL A 210 4.40 -17.44 29.68
N PHE A 211 3.75 -16.67 30.55
CA PHE A 211 3.13 -15.40 30.19
C PHE A 211 4.15 -14.36 29.69
N VAL A 212 5.28 -14.22 30.40
CA VAL A 212 6.37 -13.31 29.99
C VAL A 212 6.97 -13.73 28.64
N VAL A 213 7.18 -15.02 28.43
CA VAL A 213 7.69 -15.55 27.15
C VAL A 213 6.73 -15.24 26.00
N VAL A 214 5.42 -15.43 26.18
CA VAL A 214 4.42 -15.10 25.16
C VAL A 214 4.43 -13.61 24.83
N ILE A 215 4.55 -12.74 25.83
CA ILE A 215 4.65 -11.28 25.62
C ILE A 215 5.89 -10.93 24.78
N ILE A 216 7.04 -11.52 25.10
CA ILE A 216 8.29 -11.27 24.35
C ILE A 216 8.12 -11.70 22.88
N VAL A 217 7.52 -12.87 22.63
CA VAL A 217 7.27 -13.35 21.27
C VAL A 217 6.34 -12.41 20.50
N LEU A 218 5.27 -11.90 21.12
CA LEU A 218 4.37 -10.94 20.50
C LEU A 218 5.06 -9.61 20.16
N ILE A 219 5.93 -9.12 21.04
CA ILE A 219 6.74 -7.92 20.79
C ILE A 219 7.67 -8.14 19.60
N LEU A 220 8.34 -9.29 19.51
CA LEU A 220 9.23 -9.60 18.39
C LEU A 220 8.47 -9.68 17.06
N ILE A 221 7.28 -10.28 17.04
CA ILE A 221 6.42 -10.32 15.85
C ILE A 221 6.02 -8.90 15.43
N ALA A 222 5.66 -8.03 16.39
CA ALA A 222 5.32 -6.64 16.10
C ALA A 222 6.50 -5.88 15.50
N ILE A 223 7.71 -6.05 16.04
CA ILE A 223 8.94 -5.45 15.50
C ILE A 223 9.20 -5.94 14.06
N MET A 224 9.07 -7.24 13.79
CA MET A 224 9.24 -7.79 12.44
C MET A 224 8.20 -7.26 11.44
N LEU A 225 6.96 -7.03 11.88
CA LEU A 225 5.92 -6.43 11.05
C LEU A 225 6.23 -4.97 10.75
N ILE A 226 6.73 -4.21 11.72
CA ILE A 226 7.16 -2.81 11.52
C ILE A 226 8.31 -2.73 10.50
N ASP A 227 9.34 -3.57 10.64
CA ASP A 227 10.49 -3.59 9.71
C ASP A 227 10.07 -3.98 8.27
N ARG A 228 9.12 -4.92 8.13
CA ARG A 228 8.53 -5.24 6.82
C ARG A 228 7.72 -4.09 6.21
N LEU A 229 7.02 -3.31 7.04
CA LEU A 229 6.22 -2.18 6.59
C LEU A 229 7.10 -1.00 6.16
N GLU A 230 8.21 -0.74 6.83
CA GLU A 230 9.17 0.31 6.43
C GLU A 230 9.83 0.01 5.07
N LYS A 231 10.09 -1.28 4.79
CA LYS A 231 10.65 -1.72 3.50
C LYS A 231 9.62 -1.74 2.35
N GLY A 232 8.33 -1.66 2.65
CA GLY A 232 7.23 -1.89 1.70
C GLY A 232 6.67 -0.68 0.94
N GLY A 233 7.07 0.56 1.27
CA GLY A 233 6.84 1.75 0.43
C GLY A 233 5.40 2.19 0.11
N ALA A 234 4.34 1.48 0.52
CA ALA A 234 2.96 1.85 0.25
C ALA A 234 2.08 1.82 1.52
N SER A 235 1.26 2.86 1.70
CA SER A 235 0.18 2.99 2.70
C SER A 235 0.59 2.85 4.18
N ILE A 236 1.72 3.43 4.58
CA ILE A 236 2.20 3.47 5.98
C ILE A 236 1.12 4.00 6.95
N TYR A 237 0.24 4.89 6.50
CA TYR A 237 -0.74 5.54 7.36
C TYR A 237 -1.89 4.64 7.83
N GLN A 238 -2.38 3.75 6.96
CA GLN A 238 -3.53 2.90 7.30
C GLN A 238 -3.10 1.74 8.20
N HIS A 239 -1.97 1.09 7.89
CA HIS A 239 -1.40 0.02 8.72
C HIS A 239 -0.98 0.52 10.11
N ARG A 240 -0.50 1.76 10.22
CA ARG A 240 -0.18 2.37 11.51
C ARG A 240 -1.41 2.47 12.41
N LYS A 241 -2.57 2.82 11.85
CA LYS A 241 -3.84 2.91 12.62
C LYS A 241 -4.30 1.55 13.12
N ASP A 242 -4.24 0.52 12.28
CA ASP A 242 -4.66 -0.85 12.65
C ASP A 242 -3.71 -1.45 13.70
N ILE A 243 -2.40 -1.23 13.56
CA ILE A 243 -1.41 -1.66 14.55
C ILE A 243 -1.64 -0.95 15.89
N PHE A 244 -1.90 0.36 15.89
CA PHE A 244 -2.20 1.07 17.13
C PHE A 244 -3.50 0.60 17.78
N ALA A 245 -4.52 0.20 17.01
CA ALA A 245 -5.73 -0.39 17.55
C ALA A 245 -5.44 -1.72 18.26
N VAL A 246 -4.67 -2.62 17.62
CA VAL A 246 -4.29 -3.91 18.24
C VAL A 246 -3.44 -3.70 19.51
N ILE A 247 -2.48 -2.77 19.48
CA ILE A 247 -1.67 -2.44 20.67
C ILE A 247 -2.54 -1.87 21.80
N LYS A 248 -3.52 -1.03 21.47
CA LYS A 248 -4.44 -0.45 22.44
C LYS A 248 -5.32 -1.52 23.08
N ASP A 249 -5.93 -2.39 22.28
CA ASP A 249 -6.78 -3.48 22.78
C ASP A 249 -5.98 -4.45 23.66
N PHE A 250 -4.72 -4.74 23.27
CA PHE A 250 -3.82 -5.56 24.08
C PHE A 250 -3.47 -4.89 25.42
N ARG A 251 -3.19 -3.58 25.40
CA ARG A 251 -2.93 -2.81 26.63
C ARG A 251 -4.13 -2.81 27.56
N GLU A 252 -5.33 -2.59 27.06
CA GLU A 252 -6.56 -2.62 27.88
C GLU A 252 -6.79 -4.01 28.49
N SER A 253 -6.49 -5.08 27.75
CA SER A 253 -6.54 -6.45 28.26
C SER A 253 -5.49 -6.70 29.37
N LEU A 254 -4.28 -6.15 29.23
CA LEU A 254 -3.26 -6.22 30.29
C LEU A 254 -3.66 -5.43 31.54
N GLU A 255 -4.21 -4.24 31.39
CA GLU A 255 -4.66 -3.41 32.51
C GLU A 255 -5.81 -4.09 33.28
N LYS A 256 -6.75 -4.73 32.56
CA LYS A 256 -7.81 -5.54 33.16
C LYS A 256 -7.27 -6.76 33.90
N ASN A 257 -6.32 -7.50 33.32
CA ASN A 257 -5.74 -8.66 33.99
C ASN A 257 -4.89 -8.25 35.20
N SER A 258 -4.24 -7.08 35.14
CA SER A 258 -3.47 -6.53 36.25
C SER A 258 -4.35 -6.18 37.46
N SER A 259 -5.53 -5.59 37.21
CA SER A 259 -6.49 -5.30 38.29
C SER A 259 -7.06 -6.57 38.90
N GLU A 260 -7.39 -7.58 38.09
CA GLU A 260 -7.82 -8.90 38.59
C GLU A 260 -6.75 -9.57 39.47
N ILE A 261 -5.47 -9.48 39.08
CA ILE A 261 -4.36 -9.99 39.89
C ILE A 261 -4.23 -9.22 41.22
N SER A 262 -4.43 -7.90 41.20
CA SER A 262 -4.42 -7.07 42.42
C SER A 262 -5.55 -7.46 43.38
N ASP A 263 -6.76 -7.66 42.86
CA ASP A 263 -7.92 -8.09 43.65
C ASP A 263 -7.71 -9.48 44.25
N ILE A 264 -7.09 -10.40 43.51
CA ILE A 264 -6.72 -11.73 44.00
C ILE A 264 -5.69 -11.63 45.14
N LYS A 265 -4.67 -10.78 44.99
CA LYS A 265 -3.69 -10.52 46.06
C LYS A 265 -4.36 -9.97 47.32
N GLU A 266 -5.30 -9.04 47.18
CA GLU A 266 -6.02 -8.48 48.33
C GLU A 266 -6.92 -9.53 49.01
N LYS A 267 -7.63 -10.36 48.23
CA LYS A 267 -8.44 -11.47 48.76
C LYS A 267 -7.61 -12.51 49.50
N LEU A 268 -6.41 -12.83 49.01
CA LEU A 268 -5.49 -13.75 49.66
C LEU A 268 -4.91 -13.15 50.96
N LYS A 269 -4.57 -11.85 50.94
CA LYS A 269 -4.15 -11.12 52.14
C LYS A 269 -5.22 -11.13 53.24
N LYS A 270 -6.50 -10.93 52.87
CA LYS A 270 -7.64 -11.01 53.81
C LYS A 270 -7.84 -12.40 54.41
N ARG A 271 -7.39 -13.46 53.72
CA ARG A 271 -7.43 -14.84 54.22
C ARG A 271 -6.21 -15.21 55.08
N GLY A 272 -5.31 -14.26 55.37
CA GLY A 272 -4.08 -14.51 56.12
C GLY A 272 -3.02 -15.28 55.32
N ILE A 273 -3.20 -15.43 54.01
CA ILE A 273 -2.23 -16.08 53.12
C ILE A 273 -1.27 -14.97 52.65
N SER A 274 -0.13 -14.88 53.29
CA SER A 274 0.99 -14.03 52.85
C SER A 274 1.70 -14.72 51.68
N PHE A 275 1.80 -14.03 50.55
CA PHE A 275 2.56 -14.54 49.38
C PHE A 275 4.05 -14.67 49.68
N GLU A 276 4.57 -13.89 50.63
CA GLU A 276 6.00 -13.86 50.98
C GLU A 276 6.39 -15.10 51.80
N SER A 277 5.50 -15.67 52.62
CA SER A 277 5.82 -16.83 53.44
C SER A 277 5.87 -18.15 52.66
N GLN A 278 5.07 -18.31 51.60
CA GLN A 278 5.06 -19.55 50.81
C GLN A 278 6.24 -19.67 49.83
N MET A 279 6.73 -18.56 49.27
CA MET A 279 7.91 -18.61 48.40
C MET A 279 9.23 -18.84 49.16
N GLU A 280 9.32 -18.43 50.42
CA GLU A 280 10.51 -18.72 51.25
C GLU A 280 10.55 -20.18 51.74
N GLU A 281 9.40 -20.84 51.88
CA GLU A 281 9.29 -22.22 52.34
C GLU A 281 9.61 -23.23 51.22
N GLU A 282 9.04 -23.04 50.02
CA GLU A 282 9.32 -23.89 48.84
C GLU A 282 10.76 -23.72 48.30
N GLY A 283 11.40 -22.57 48.54
CA GLY A 283 12.80 -22.33 48.18
C GLY A 283 13.83 -23.02 49.09
N ARG A 284 13.43 -23.49 50.29
CA ARG A 284 14.33 -24.16 51.25
C ARG A 284 14.27 -25.67 51.21
N GLU A 285 13.16 -26.28 50.80
CA GLU A 285 13.02 -27.74 50.76
C GLU A 285 13.73 -28.42 49.58
N GLY A 286 14.23 -27.65 48.60
CA GLY A 286 14.87 -28.19 47.40
C GLY A 286 16.38 -28.49 47.46
N ILE A 287 17.10 -28.21 48.57
CA ILE A 287 18.59 -28.27 48.58
C ILE A 287 19.19 -29.19 49.65
N THR A 288 18.44 -29.73 50.62
CA THR A 288 19.05 -30.56 51.68
C THR A 288 18.54 -31.99 51.72
N ALA A 289 19.43 -32.92 51.32
CA ALA A 289 19.56 -34.32 51.74
C ALA A 289 19.39 -35.37 50.62
N GLY A 290 20.45 -35.55 49.83
CA GLY A 290 20.62 -36.72 48.97
C GLY A 290 22.08 -36.91 48.55
N ASP A 291 22.74 -37.91 49.13
CA ASP A 291 23.95 -38.58 48.62
C ASP A 291 25.34 -37.93 48.70
N SER A 292 25.81 -37.74 49.93
CA SER A 292 27.26 -37.60 50.24
C SER A 292 27.92 -38.91 50.71
N ARG A 293 27.43 -40.10 50.32
CA ARG A 293 27.92 -41.41 50.82
C ARG A 293 28.63 -42.29 49.79
N LEU A 294 29.50 -41.75 48.92
CA LEU A 294 30.29 -42.62 48.00
C LEU A 294 31.75 -42.21 47.73
N LEU A 295 32.43 -41.54 48.67
CA LEU A 295 33.89 -41.34 48.57
C LEU A 295 34.58 -41.59 49.91
N LYS A 296 34.84 -42.88 50.20
CA LYS A 296 35.92 -43.31 51.10
C LYS A 296 36.23 -44.79 50.87
N LYS A 297 37.32 -45.05 50.14
CA LYS A 297 38.28 -46.16 50.29
C LYS A 297 38.80 -46.62 48.93
N ARG A 298 39.98 -46.13 48.56
CA ARG A 298 41.06 -46.91 47.94
C ARG A 298 42.30 -46.04 47.89
N ASP A 299 43.10 -46.16 48.94
CA ASP A 299 44.56 -46.09 48.89
C ASP A 299 45.08 -47.03 49.97
N ASP A 300 46.27 -47.58 49.73
CA ASP A 300 47.06 -48.54 50.53
C ASP A 300 46.91 -50.03 50.16
N ARG A 301 47.53 -50.42 49.03
CA ARG A 301 48.66 -51.38 48.94
C ARG A 301 49.09 -51.63 47.50
#